data_AF-B9L308-F1
#
_entry.id   AF-B9L308-F1
#
_cell.length_a   1.000
_cell.length_b   1.000
_cell.length_c   1.000
_cell.angle_alpha   90.00
_cell.angle_beta   90.00
_cell.angle_gamma   90.00
#
_symmetry.space_group_name_H-M   'P 1'
#
loop_
_entity.id
_entity.type
_entity.pdbx_description
1 polymer ?
#
loop_
_entity_poly.entity_id
_entity_poly.type
_entity_poly.pdbx_seq_one_letter_code
_entity_poly.pdbx_strand_id
1 'polypeptide(L)'
;MTLDERIHQPTRLRIMAALAALAPETEVEFTTLRDLLGLTDGNLSTHLLRLEEAGYIRVRKAFVARKPRTFLALTPYGRAAFERYRAQLVALLSGQFPLPADSPPGDQDGSDERGGPP
;
A
#
# COMPACT_ATOMS: atom_id res chain seq x y z
N MET A 1 0.20 10.57 -9.55
CA MET A 1 0.62 9.43 -8.71
C MET A 1 -0.21 9.46 -7.44
N THR A 2 -1.19 8.56 -7.31
CA THR A 2 -2.06 8.49 -6.13
C THR A 2 -1.71 7.25 -5.33
N LEU A 3 -1.51 7.42 -4.02
CA LEU A 3 -1.35 6.31 -3.09
C LEU A 3 -2.70 5.61 -2.92
N ASP A 4 -2.67 4.29 -2.79
CA ASP A 4 -3.88 3.51 -2.50
C ASP A 4 -4.50 3.98 -1.17
N GLU A 5 -5.66 4.64 -1.24
CA GLU A 5 -6.38 5.20 -0.09
C GLU A 5 -6.84 4.12 0.90
N ARG A 6 -7.10 2.90 0.41
CA ARG A 6 -7.43 1.76 1.26
C ARG A 6 -6.21 1.28 2.04
N ILE A 7 -4.98 1.57 1.60
CA ILE A 7 -3.76 1.28 2.36
C ILE A 7 -3.29 2.51 3.15
N HIS A 8 -3.57 3.73 2.68
CA HIS A 8 -3.15 5.01 3.26
C HIS A 8 -3.89 5.39 4.55
N GLN A 9 -3.82 4.49 5.53
CA GLN A 9 -4.14 4.70 6.94
C GLN A 9 -3.13 3.90 7.76
N PRO A 10 -2.54 4.47 8.83
CA PRO A 10 -1.38 3.87 9.51
C PRO A 10 -1.58 2.42 9.98
N THR A 11 -2.75 2.09 10.51
CA THR A 11 -3.03 0.74 11.02
C THR A 11 -3.16 -0.28 9.89
N ARG A 12 -3.88 0.05 8.80
CA ARG A 12 -4.00 -0.82 7.63
C ARG A 12 -2.63 -1.04 6.98
N LEU A 13 -1.80 -0.01 6.92
CA LEU A 13 -0.42 -0.14 6.45
C LEU A 13 0.38 -1.12 7.31
N ARG A 14 0.32 -0.99 8.64
CA ARG A 14 1.00 -1.90 9.59
C ARG A 14 0.52 -3.34 9.47
N ILE A 15 -0.79 -3.56 9.31
CA ILE A 15 -1.38 -4.89 9.08
C ILE A 15 -0.85 -5.50 7.77
N MET A 16 -0.95 -4.75 6.66
CA MET A 16 -0.50 -5.22 5.35
C MET A 16 1.00 -5.54 5.35
N ALA A 17 1.83 -4.69 5.99
CA ALA A 17 3.26 -4.91 6.13
C ALA A 17 3.59 -6.17 6.94
N ALA A 18 2.92 -6.38 8.07
CA ALA A 18 3.12 -7.56 8.91
C ALA A 18 2.77 -8.86 8.17
N LEU A 19 1.66 -8.86 7.42
CA LEU A 19 1.26 -10.03 6.62
C LEU A 19 2.16 -10.23 5.40
N ALA A 20 2.65 -9.15 4.78
CA ALA A 20 3.55 -9.21 3.62
C ALA A 20 4.93 -9.79 3.97
N ALA A 21 5.39 -9.59 5.20
CA ALA A 21 6.64 -10.15 5.70
C ALA A 21 6.62 -11.69 5.84
N LEU A 22 5.44 -12.30 5.88
CA LEU A 22 5.28 -13.75 5.89
C LEU A 22 5.48 -14.32 4.47
N ALA A 23 5.86 -15.60 4.39
CA ALA A 23 5.90 -16.31 3.11
C ALA A 23 4.50 -16.30 2.44
N PRO A 24 4.43 -16.40 1.10
CA PRO A 24 3.16 -16.47 0.40
C PRO A 24 2.23 -17.54 0.98
N GLU A 25 0.94 -17.23 1.03
CA GLU A 25 -0.12 -18.12 1.55
C GLU A 25 0.00 -18.53 3.03
N THR A 26 0.98 -17.99 3.76
CA THR A 26 1.11 -18.21 5.21
C THR A 26 0.03 -17.44 5.95
N GLU A 27 -0.63 -18.13 6.87
CA GLU A 27 -1.68 -17.56 7.70
C GLU A 27 -1.16 -17.27 9.12
N VAL A 28 -1.64 -16.18 9.71
CA VAL A 28 -1.38 -15.80 11.10
C VAL A 28 -2.69 -15.76 11.87
N GLU A 29 -2.67 -16.15 13.15
CA GLU A 29 -3.84 -16.03 14.01
C GLU A 29 -4.14 -14.56 14.33
N PHE A 30 -5.42 -14.20 14.42
CA PHE A 30 -5.87 -12.86 14.77
C PHE A 30 -5.23 -12.33 16.05
N THR A 31 -5.19 -13.16 17.10
CA THR A 31 -4.61 -12.82 18.40
C THR A 31 -3.11 -12.54 18.29
N THR A 32 -2.39 -13.37 17.54
CA THR A 32 -0.96 -13.16 17.25
C THR A 32 -0.72 -11.84 16.53
N LEU A 33 -1.50 -11.53 15.49
CA LEU A 33 -1.34 -10.27 14.75
C LEU A 33 -1.70 -9.05 15.61
N ARG A 34 -2.76 -9.16 16.42
CA ARG A 34 -3.18 -8.13 17.37
C ARG A 34 -2.05 -7.81 18.35
N ASP A 35 -1.50 -8.84 18.98
CA ASP A 35 -0.47 -8.69 20.01
C ASP A 35 0.82 -8.15 19.38
N LEU A 36 1.19 -8.63 18.19
CA LEU A 36 2.33 -8.12 17.41
C LEU A 36 2.21 -6.62 17.11
N LEU A 37 1.01 -6.14 16.80
CA LEU A 37 0.78 -4.75 16.41
C LEU A 37 0.38 -3.84 17.59
N GLY A 38 0.16 -4.40 18.78
CA GLY A 38 -0.30 -3.67 19.95
C GLY A 38 -1.68 -3.04 19.76
N LEU A 39 -2.58 -3.73 19.05
CA LEU A 39 -3.93 -3.24 18.74
C LEU A 39 -4.97 -3.83 19.69
N THR A 40 -6.12 -3.18 19.79
CA THR A 40 -7.29 -3.78 20.43
C THR A 40 -8.07 -4.64 19.44
N ASP A 41 -8.87 -5.59 19.93
CA ASP A 41 -9.70 -6.46 19.09
C ASP A 41 -10.63 -5.66 18.17
N GLY A 42 -11.29 -4.62 18.71
CA GLY A 42 -12.21 -3.78 17.95
C GLY A 42 -11.50 -2.94 16.88
N ASN A 43 -10.32 -2.41 17.20
CA ASN A 43 -9.52 -1.65 16.23
C ASN A 43 -9.06 -2.57 15.09
N LEU A 44 -8.48 -3.73 15.42
CA LEU A 44 -8.02 -4.69 14.41
C LEU A 44 -9.18 -5.20 13.54
N SER A 45 -10.30 -5.60 14.15
CA SER A 45 -11.46 -6.12 13.41
C SER A 45 -12.01 -5.12 12.40
N THR A 46 -12.09 -3.84 12.78
CA THR A 46 -12.57 -2.76 11.90
C THR A 46 -11.66 -2.62 10.67
N HIS A 47 -10.34 -2.67 10.87
CA HIS A 47 -9.39 -2.56 9.77
C HIS A 47 -9.35 -3.80 8.89
N LEU A 48 -9.42 -5.00 9.48
CA LEU A 48 -9.47 -6.25 8.73
C LEU A 48 -10.71 -6.33 7.85
N LEU A 49 -11.88 -5.92 8.35
CA LEU A 49 -13.11 -5.88 7.54
C LEU A 49 -12.91 -5.06 6.26
N ARG A 50 -12.33 -3.86 6.37
CA ARG A 50 -12.07 -3.00 5.20
C ARG A 50 -11.07 -3.59 4.22
N LEU A 51 -10.04 -4.28 4.74
CA LEU A 51 -9.04 -4.95 3.90
C LEU A 51 -9.62 -6.20 3.22
N GLU A 52 -10.54 -6.90 3.88
CA GLU A 52 -11.25 -8.06 3.34
C GLU A 52 -12.26 -7.64 2.27
N GLU A 53 -13.07 -6.59 2.52
CA GLU A 53 -13.96 -5.97 1.54
C GLU A 53 -13.19 -5.49 0.29
N ALA A 54 -11.94 -5.05 0.47
CA ALA A 54 -11.05 -4.68 -0.62
C ALA A 54 -10.42 -5.88 -1.37
N GLY A 55 -10.60 -7.11 -0.87
CA GLY A 55 -10.00 -8.33 -1.41
C GLY A 55 -8.50 -8.46 -1.12
N TYR A 56 -7.94 -7.64 -0.22
CA TYR A 56 -6.51 -7.64 0.09
C TYR A 56 -6.11 -8.76 1.03
N ILE A 57 -7.00 -9.14 1.93
CA ILE A 57 -6.78 -10.25 2.87
C ILE A 57 -7.86 -11.31 2.71
N ARG A 58 -7.53 -12.52 3.14
CA ARG A 58 -8.49 -13.60 3.39
C ARG A 58 -8.59 -13.81 4.90
N VAL A 59 -9.83 -13.90 5.39
CA VAL A 59 -10.13 -14.28 6.77
C VAL A 59 -10.72 -15.69 6.79
N ARG A 60 -10.08 -16.60 7.51
CA ARG A 60 -10.52 -17.99 7.64
C ARG A 60 -10.84 -18.32 9.10
N LYS A 61 -12.08 -18.72 9.37
CA LYS A 61 -12.49 -19.20 10.70
C LYS A 61 -12.38 -20.71 10.77
N ALA A 62 -11.82 -21.23 11.84
CA ALA A 62 -11.66 -22.67 12.06
C ALA A 62 -11.82 -23.04 13.53
N PHE A 63 -12.18 -24.30 13.81
CA PHE A 63 -12.18 -24.85 15.17
C PHE A 63 -10.91 -25.67 15.37
N VAL A 64 -10.04 -25.20 16.26
CA VAL A 64 -8.79 -25.89 16.64
C VAL A 64 -8.86 -26.20 18.12
N ALA A 65 -8.74 -27.48 18.49
CA ALA A 65 -8.86 -27.94 19.87
C ALA A 65 -10.14 -27.45 20.57
N ARG A 66 -11.29 -27.55 19.89
CA ARG A 66 -12.63 -27.12 20.35
C ARG A 66 -12.77 -25.61 20.62
N LYS A 67 -11.82 -24.78 20.19
CA LYS A 67 -11.89 -23.32 20.29
C LYS A 67 -11.97 -22.68 18.90
N PRO A 68 -12.85 -21.70 18.66
CA PRO A 68 -12.86 -20.95 17.42
C PRO A 68 -11.58 -20.12 17.32
N ARG A 69 -10.94 -20.16 16.15
CA ARG A 69 -9.78 -19.36 15.79
C ARG A 69 -10.00 -18.69 14.45
N THR A 70 -9.42 -17.51 14.32
CA THR A 70 -9.46 -16.71 13.09
C THR A 70 -8.05 -16.59 12.55
N PHE A 71 -7.87 -16.96 11.29
CA PHE A 71 -6.62 -16.92 10.56
C PHE A 71 -6.69 -15.88 9.46
N LEU A 72 -5.58 -15.17 9.25
CA LEU A 72 -5.46 -14.03 8.36
C LEU A 72 -4.29 -14.26 7.42
N ALA A 73 -4.47 -14.00 6.13
CA ALA A 73 -3.38 -13.99 5.15
C ALA A 73 -3.64 -12.92 4.09
N LEU A 74 -2.56 -12.45 3.45
CA LEU A 74 -2.71 -11.70 2.20
C LEU A 74 -3.21 -12.60 1.08
N THR A 75 -4.08 -12.05 0.25
CA THR A 75 -4.36 -12.64 -1.06
C THR A 75 -3.23 -12.31 -2.03
N PRO A 76 -3.10 -13.02 -3.17
CA PRO A 76 -2.18 -12.62 -4.23
C PRO A 76 -2.40 -11.17 -4.69
N TYR A 77 -3.67 -10.76 -4.76
CA TYR A 77 -4.08 -9.39 -5.12
C TYR A 77 -3.63 -8.36 -4.06
N GLY A 78 -3.84 -8.63 -2.79
CA GLY A 78 -3.42 -7.75 -1.69
C GLY A 78 -1.90 -7.62 -1.60
N ARG A 79 -1.16 -8.71 -1.83
CA ARG A 79 0.30 -8.67 -1.89
C ARG A 79 0.80 -7.78 -3.03
N ALA A 80 0.25 -7.94 -4.23
CA ALA A 80 0.59 -7.08 -5.36
C ALA A 80 0.22 -5.61 -5.10
N ALA A 81 -0.94 -5.35 -4.49
CA ALA A 81 -1.37 -4.01 -4.11
C ALA A 81 -0.41 -3.36 -3.11
N PHE A 82 0.02 -4.10 -2.10
CA PHE A 82 0.99 -3.64 -1.10
C PHE A 82 2.36 -3.34 -1.70
N GLU A 83 2.89 -4.19 -2.59
CA GLU A 83 4.18 -3.92 -3.24
C GLU A 83 4.13 -2.68 -4.13
N ARG A 84 3.03 -2.47 -4.88
CA ARG A 84 2.85 -1.22 -5.63
C ARG A 84 2.79 -0.01 -4.69
N TYR A 85 2.04 -0.10 -3.60
CA TYR A 85 1.96 0.97 -2.61
C TYR A 85 3.33 1.30 -2.01
N ARG A 86 4.10 0.27 -1.66
CA ARG A 86 5.46 0.41 -1.14
C ARG A 86 6.38 1.08 -2.15
N ALA A 87 6.35 0.65 -3.41
CA ALA A 87 7.13 1.28 -4.48
C ALA A 87 6.77 2.76 -4.67
N GLN A 88 5.47 3.08 -4.63
CA GLN A 88 4.99 4.46 -4.70
C GLN A 88 5.48 5.29 -3.50
N LEU A 89 5.38 4.75 -2.29
CA LEU A 89 5.86 5.43 -1.08
C LEU A 89 7.37 5.69 -1.13
N VAL A 90 8.17 4.71 -1.57
CA VAL A 90 9.62 4.87 -1.73
C VAL A 90 9.96 5.93 -2.77
N ALA A 91 9.29 5.94 -3.92
CA ALA A 91 9.53 6.95 -4.95
C ALA A 91 9.21 8.37 -4.45
N LEU A 92 8.08 8.54 -3.75
CA LEU A 92 7.72 9.83 -3.13
C LEU A 92 8.77 10.28 -2.11
N LEU A 93 9.20 9.39 -1.21
CA LEU A 93 10.21 9.70 -0.18
C LEU A 93 11.61 9.95 -0.78
N SER A 94 11.89 9.42 -1.96
CA SER A 94 13.15 9.61 -2.68
C SER A 94 13.16 10.87 -3.55
N GLY A 95 12.10 11.70 -3.50
CA GLY A 95 11.96 12.88 -4.35
C GLY A 95 11.77 12.56 -5.84
N GLN A 96 11.51 11.29 -6.18
CA GLN A 96 11.17 10.85 -7.53
C GLN A 96 9.69 11.12 -7.77
N PHE A 97 9.37 12.40 -7.93
CA PHE A 97 8.11 12.81 -8.53
C PHE A 97 8.23 12.55 -10.03
N PRO A 98 7.34 11.76 -10.65
CA PRO A 98 7.25 11.80 -12.11
C PRO A 98 6.95 13.26 -12.47
N LEU A 99 7.87 13.92 -13.17
CA LEU A 99 7.58 15.20 -13.80
C LEU A 99 6.33 14.99 -14.65
N PRO A 100 5.32 15.89 -14.59
CA PRO A 100 4.19 15.80 -15.49
C PRO A 100 4.74 15.73 -16.92
N ALA A 101 4.31 14.71 -17.66
CA ALA A 101 4.82 14.40 -19.01
C ALA A 101 4.57 15.54 -20.03
N ASP A 102 3.79 16.55 -19.67
CA ASP A 102 3.50 17.73 -20.47
C ASP A 102 4.01 18.98 -19.76
N SER A 103 5.33 19.17 -19.73
CA SER A 103 5.85 20.54 -19.78
C SER A 103 5.80 20.93 -21.26
N PRO A 104 5.04 21.95 -21.67
CA PRO A 104 5.08 22.40 -23.06
C PRO A 104 6.54 22.73 -23.40
N PRO A 105 7.02 22.41 -24.61
CA PRO A 105 8.35 22.80 -25.03
C PRO A 105 8.46 24.31 -24.82
N GLY A 106 9.40 24.72 -23.97
CA GLY A 106 9.66 26.13 -23.73
C GLY A 106 9.93 26.81 -25.05
N ASP A 107 9.20 27.90 -25.32
CA ASP A 107 9.44 28.77 -26.45
C ASP A 107 10.90 29.24 -26.40
N GLN A 108 11.77 28.53 -27.12
CA GLN A 108 13.05 29.05 -27.56
C GLN A 108 12.74 29.81 -28.85
N ASP A 109 12.08 30.97 -28.71
CA ASP A 109 12.12 31.95 -29.79
C ASP A 109 13.53 32.53 -29.81
N GLY A 110 14.24 32.18 -30.88
CA GLY A 110 15.63 32.49 -31.09
C GLY A 110 15.83 34.00 -31.13
N SER A 111 16.67 34.47 -30.22
CA SER A 111 17.33 35.76 -30.36
C SER A 111 18.28 35.65 -31.57
N ASP A 112 17.77 35.89 -32.77
CA ASP A 112 18.60 36.05 -33.96
C ASP A 112 19.13 37.49 -33.97
N GLU A 113 20.27 37.67 -33.31
CA GLU A 113 21.16 38.78 -33.63
C GLU A 113 21.64 38.62 -35.08
N ARG A 114 21.35 39.61 -35.93
CA ARG A 114 22.34 40.24 -36.83
C ARG A 114 21.73 41.41 -37.61
N GLY A 115 22.38 42.57 -37.46
CA GLY A 115 22.00 43.82 -38.09
C GLY A 115 22.28 43.90 -39.59
N GLY A 116 21.65 44.89 -40.22
CA GLY A 116 22.04 45.49 -41.49
C GLY A 116 21.86 47.02 -41.38
N PRO A 117 22.80 47.85 -41.87
CA PRO A 117 22.84 49.30 -41.60
C PRO A 117 21.95 50.08 -42.61
N PRO A 118 21.84 51.43 -42.48
CA PRO A 118 20.64 52.22 -42.83
C PRO A 118 20.42 52.44 -44.32
#